data_AF-A0A949CCT6-F1
#
_entry.id   AF-A0A949CCT6-F1
#
_cell.length_a   1.000
_cell.length_b   1.000
_cell.length_c   1.000
_cell.angle_alpha   90.00
_cell.angle_beta   90.00
_cell.angle_gamma   90.00
#
_symmetry.space_group_name_H-M   'P 1'
#
loop_
_entity.id
_entity.type
_entity.pdbx_description
1 polymer ?
#
loop_
_entity_poly.entity_id
_entity_poly.type
_entity_poly.pdbx_seq_one_letter_code
_entity_poly.pdbx_strand_id
1 'polypeptide(L)'
;MINPTLTQKKEETLTPAQSAKRLFKVIYDEQKKSGEQDDEAVKIKVSNLISKMSFYYEKIRNVIEYKEEHLFRKNAIERILKRQIVIEGIIKESKSEDIAKHLLMELIRAGYLPNNKIPESKIGEVSQVISKYIKLKKYCSESLKSDGKERTECAKWIIALAASDIEERLGRGKIDKTVVKNMYEILFDIIKFPDDSDFEKDKDIQILAGIHSSFLKFDRDMVSFIVFKYYNADWHKADDEDIERVGRGIKFLREKINAQIDHPMAKQLNRIVSRYTVFYTILIDVIDDDPAVVYNSFTADPKAFPRQIKNKCEARYKNTKSKLWRSALRSIIYIFITKSIFAAILEVPAIKWFGGEVNNMSLLINISFPAILLFLIVLFTSLPSKDNTKKIIEGVEEIVFKERGRKEPFQLRRPIRRKSFMNAAFGIIYFVTFFVSFGFIVLSLQRIHFSWISIIIFLFFLALVSFFSIRIRKSTRDLIVVDPKENIISLFSDFFYTPIIAAGKWISEKFSRINVFVFIFDFIIEAPFKIFIEIAEEWTKYVKERREDIV
;
A
#
# COMPACT_ATOMS: atom_id res chain seq x y z
N MET A 1 -22.85 1.94 63.87
CA MET A 1 -23.27 2.58 62.62
C MET A 1 -22.28 2.19 61.53
N ILE A 2 -22.74 1.45 60.53
CA ILE A 2 -21.92 0.98 59.40
C ILE A 2 -22.04 2.03 58.29
N ASN A 3 -20.89 2.43 57.74
CA ASN A 3 -20.74 3.52 56.77
C ASN A 3 -21.49 3.20 55.44
N PRO A 4 -22.43 4.03 54.96
CA PRO A 4 -23.35 3.69 53.85
C PRO A 4 -22.78 3.89 52.43
N THR A 5 -21.47 4.07 52.26
CA THR A 5 -20.83 4.35 50.95
C THR A 5 -19.85 3.28 50.48
N LEU A 6 -20.07 2.01 50.83
CA LEU A 6 -19.48 0.88 50.10
C LEU A 6 -20.42 0.50 48.94
N THR A 7 -20.43 1.31 47.88
CA THR A 7 -20.85 0.82 46.56
C THR A 7 -19.94 -0.36 46.21
N GLN A 8 -20.42 -1.58 46.44
CA GLN A 8 -19.84 -2.79 45.86
C GLN A 8 -19.74 -2.55 44.35
N LYS A 9 -18.52 -2.33 43.87
CA LYS A 9 -18.22 -2.29 42.45
C LYS A 9 -18.47 -3.71 41.95
N LYS A 10 -19.67 -3.98 41.43
CA LYS A 10 -20.01 -5.27 40.81
C LYS A 10 -18.82 -5.66 39.92
N GLU A 11 -18.19 -6.78 40.20
CA GLU A 11 -17.19 -7.35 39.30
C GLU A 11 -17.88 -7.59 37.96
N GLU A 12 -17.52 -6.78 36.98
CA GLU A 12 -18.10 -6.85 35.64
C GLU A 12 -17.50 -8.08 34.96
N THR A 13 -18.30 -9.13 34.82
CA THR A 13 -17.90 -10.35 34.10
C THR A 13 -17.78 -10.01 32.62
N LEU A 14 -16.56 -10.04 32.08
CA LEU A 14 -16.29 -9.76 30.67
C LEU A 14 -16.34 -11.06 29.86
N THR A 15 -17.26 -11.14 28.90
CA THR A 15 -17.45 -12.32 28.05
C THR A 15 -16.81 -12.10 26.69
N PRO A 16 -15.84 -12.94 26.27
CA PRO A 16 -15.26 -12.82 24.93
C PRO A 16 -16.29 -13.05 23.82
N ALA A 17 -16.32 -12.14 22.85
CA ALA A 17 -17.12 -12.23 21.64
C ALA A 17 -16.70 -13.44 20.78
N GLN A 18 -17.62 -13.96 19.97
CA GLN A 18 -17.34 -15.12 19.12
C GLN A 18 -16.26 -14.81 18.06
N SER A 19 -16.27 -13.59 17.51
CA SER A 19 -15.25 -13.08 16.59
C SER A 19 -13.86 -13.08 17.24
N ALA A 20 -13.75 -12.63 18.50
CA ALA A 20 -12.52 -12.67 19.26
C ALA A 20 -12.04 -14.11 19.50
N LYS A 21 -12.91 -15.00 20.01
CA LYS A 21 -12.57 -16.43 20.20
C LYS A 21 -12.05 -17.09 18.92
N ARG A 22 -12.67 -16.79 17.77
CA ARG A 22 -12.25 -17.26 16.45
C ARG A 22 -10.82 -16.80 16.11
N LEU A 23 -10.49 -15.54 16.39
CA LEU A 23 -9.15 -14.99 16.15
C LEU A 23 -8.10 -15.65 17.05
N PHE A 24 -8.36 -15.76 18.36
CA PHE A 24 -7.47 -16.45 19.31
C PHE A 24 -7.17 -17.88 18.86
N LYS A 25 -8.21 -18.62 18.46
CA LYS A 25 -8.05 -20.00 17.97
C LYS A 25 -7.18 -20.07 16.72
N VAL A 26 -7.41 -19.21 15.73
CA VAL A 26 -6.64 -19.23 14.48
C VAL A 26 -5.17 -18.88 14.72
N ILE A 27 -4.87 -17.90 15.60
CA ILE A 27 -3.48 -17.57 15.93
C ILE A 27 -2.80 -18.75 16.63
N TYR A 28 -3.48 -19.37 17.61
CA TYR A 28 -2.98 -20.56 18.30
C TYR A 28 -2.71 -21.73 17.35
N ASP A 29 -3.64 -22.02 16.44
CA ASP A 29 -3.51 -23.11 15.47
C ASP A 29 -2.37 -22.85 14.47
N GLU A 30 -2.17 -21.61 14.02
CA GLU A 30 -1.07 -21.24 13.13
C GLU A 30 0.30 -21.36 13.80
N GLN A 31 0.42 -20.97 15.07
CA GLN A 31 1.67 -21.13 15.85
C GLN A 31 2.07 -22.60 16.04
N LYS A 32 1.09 -23.52 16.14
CA LYS A 32 1.37 -24.97 16.18
C LYS A 32 1.77 -25.54 14.82
N LYS A 33 1.12 -25.09 13.74
CA LYS A 33 1.37 -25.60 12.38
C LYS A 33 2.73 -25.23 11.81
N SER A 34 3.40 -24.20 12.32
CA SER A 34 4.77 -23.87 11.89
C SER A 34 5.81 -25.00 12.11
N GLY A 35 5.45 -26.08 12.83
CA GLY A 35 6.32 -27.25 13.08
C GLY A 35 6.16 -28.44 12.14
N GLU A 36 5.13 -28.51 11.29
CA GLU A 36 4.85 -29.68 10.43
C GLU A 36 4.89 -29.27 8.95
N GLN A 37 5.91 -29.69 8.21
CA GLN A 37 5.98 -29.55 6.75
C GLN A 37 5.75 -30.92 6.10
N ASP A 38 4.84 -30.93 5.12
CA ASP A 38 4.57 -32.08 4.27
C ASP A 38 5.74 -32.27 3.29
N ASP A 39 6.46 -33.39 3.44
CA ASP A 39 7.74 -33.65 2.76
C ASP A 39 7.62 -34.46 1.47
N GLU A 40 6.43 -34.97 1.14
CA GLU A 40 6.26 -35.91 0.02
C GLU A 40 6.05 -35.25 -1.36
N ALA A 41 5.62 -33.98 -1.42
CA ALA A 41 5.36 -33.30 -2.69
C ALA A 41 6.64 -32.80 -3.38
N VAL A 42 6.76 -32.97 -4.70
CA VAL A 42 7.86 -32.40 -5.51
C VAL A 42 7.78 -30.86 -5.47
N LYS A 43 8.89 -30.21 -5.08
CA LYS A 43 8.97 -28.77 -4.81
C LYS A 43 9.81 -28.06 -5.88
N ILE A 44 9.42 -26.84 -6.23
CA ILE A 44 10.16 -25.99 -7.15
C ILE A 44 11.50 -25.62 -6.52
N LYS A 45 12.60 -25.93 -7.22
CA LYS A 45 13.97 -25.67 -6.79
C LYS A 45 14.70 -24.81 -7.81
N VAL A 46 15.31 -23.74 -7.33
CA VAL A 46 16.21 -22.88 -8.11
C VAL A 46 17.62 -22.88 -7.52
N SER A 47 18.62 -22.57 -8.35
CA SER A 47 20.02 -22.50 -7.91
C SER A 47 20.25 -21.39 -6.87
N ASN A 48 20.89 -21.73 -5.76
CA ASN A 48 21.16 -20.80 -4.66
C ASN A 48 22.10 -19.65 -5.07
N LEU A 49 23.09 -19.92 -5.93
CA LEU A 49 24.04 -18.88 -6.38
C LEU A 49 23.35 -17.84 -7.27
N ILE A 50 22.52 -18.30 -8.19
CA ILE A 50 21.76 -17.45 -9.12
C ILE A 50 20.69 -16.65 -8.38
N SER A 51 20.09 -17.24 -7.34
CA SER A 51 19.12 -16.57 -6.46
C SER A 51 19.76 -15.39 -5.72
N LYS A 52 21.02 -15.48 -5.29
CA LYS A 52 21.70 -14.35 -4.62
C LYS A 52 21.81 -13.12 -5.54
N MET A 53 22.19 -13.31 -6.80
CA MET A 53 22.31 -12.18 -7.75
C MET A 53 20.95 -11.54 -8.06
N SER A 54 19.93 -12.37 -8.29
CA SER A 54 18.55 -11.90 -8.51
C SER A 54 18.02 -11.13 -7.29
N PHE A 55 18.29 -11.62 -6.09
CA PHE A 55 17.91 -10.96 -4.84
C PHE A 55 18.55 -9.57 -4.69
N TYR A 56 19.86 -9.42 -4.98
CA TYR A 56 20.52 -8.12 -4.91
C TYR A 56 19.95 -7.12 -5.91
N TYR A 57 19.73 -7.56 -7.15
CA TYR A 57 19.08 -6.74 -8.16
C TYR A 57 17.70 -6.26 -7.68
N GLU A 58 16.90 -7.16 -7.13
CA GLU A 58 15.56 -6.83 -6.64
C GLU A 58 15.61 -5.87 -5.42
N LYS A 59 16.62 -5.98 -4.55
CA LYS A 59 16.82 -5.01 -3.46
C LYS A 59 17.13 -3.61 -3.98
N ILE A 60 17.96 -3.48 -5.02
CA ILE A 60 18.25 -2.18 -5.66
C ILE A 60 16.96 -1.62 -6.30
N ARG A 61 16.23 -2.45 -7.04
CA ARG A 61 14.96 -2.07 -7.67
C ARG A 61 13.95 -1.52 -6.65
N ASN A 62 13.73 -2.23 -5.55
CA ASN A 62 12.79 -1.84 -4.50
C ASN A 62 13.15 -0.52 -3.80
N VAL A 63 14.45 -0.19 -3.71
CA VAL A 63 14.90 1.11 -3.19
C VAL A 63 14.48 2.25 -4.12
N ILE A 64 14.50 2.02 -5.43
CA ILE A 64 14.20 3.02 -6.46
C ILE A 64 12.69 3.17 -6.68
N GLU A 65 11.93 2.06 -6.69
CA GLU A 65 10.49 2.08 -6.92
C GLU A 65 9.73 2.80 -5.78
N TYR A 66 10.36 2.94 -4.60
CA TYR A 66 9.82 3.61 -3.42
C TYR A 66 8.36 3.20 -3.15
N LYS A 67 8.07 1.89 -3.11
CA LYS A 67 6.76 1.32 -2.75
C LYS A 67 6.83 0.70 -1.34
N GLU A 68 5.67 0.44 -0.73
CA GLU A 68 5.60 -0.19 0.59
C GLU A 68 5.89 -1.71 0.44
N GLU A 69 6.59 -2.31 1.41
CA GLU A 69 7.16 -3.67 1.26
C GLU A 69 6.11 -4.75 0.96
N HIS A 70 4.90 -4.61 1.49
CA HIS A 70 3.79 -5.55 1.26
C HIS A 70 3.29 -5.54 -0.19
N LEU A 71 3.62 -4.53 -0.99
CA LEU A 71 3.26 -4.46 -2.41
C LEU A 71 4.33 -5.07 -3.33
N PHE A 72 5.52 -5.37 -2.81
CA PHE A 72 6.66 -5.77 -3.65
C PHE A 72 6.38 -7.05 -4.44
N ARG A 73 5.74 -8.06 -3.83
CA ARG A 73 5.45 -9.33 -4.51
C ARG A 73 4.40 -9.15 -5.62
N LYS A 74 3.27 -8.48 -5.34
CA LYS A 74 2.25 -8.16 -6.36
C LYS A 74 2.85 -7.35 -7.51
N ASN A 75 3.66 -6.34 -7.22
CA ASN A 75 4.29 -5.53 -8.26
C ASN A 75 5.29 -6.34 -9.09
N ALA A 76 6.08 -7.23 -8.45
CA ALA A 76 6.96 -8.14 -9.17
C ALA A 76 6.16 -9.07 -10.10
N ILE A 77 5.04 -9.65 -9.63
CA ILE A 77 4.15 -10.46 -10.46
C ILE A 77 3.63 -9.65 -11.65
N GLU A 78 3.12 -8.44 -11.42
CA GLU A 78 2.60 -7.56 -12.47
C GLU A 78 3.67 -7.23 -13.53
N ARG A 79 4.90 -6.91 -13.10
CA ARG A 79 6.03 -6.62 -13.99
C ARG A 79 6.42 -7.84 -14.83
N ILE A 80 6.57 -9.01 -14.20
CA ILE A 80 6.92 -10.26 -14.89
C ILE A 80 5.83 -10.61 -15.92
N LEU A 81 4.55 -10.59 -15.52
CA LEU A 81 3.43 -10.84 -16.43
C LEU A 81 3.38 -9.84 -17.58
N LYS A 82 3.60 -8.55 -17.30
CA LYS A 82 3.65 -7.52 -18.35
C LYS A 82 4.79 -7.79 -19.33
N ARG A 83 5.97 -8.19 -18.84
CA ARG A 83 7.10 -8.57 -19.70
C ARG A 83 6.75 -9.75 -20.59
N GLN A 84 6.27 -10.85 -20.00
CA GLN A 84 6.02 -12.08 -20.74
C GLN A 84 4.81 -11.99 -21.68
N ILE A 85 3.72 -11.34 -21.28
CA ILE A 85 2.45 -11.33 -22.04
C ILE A 85 2.36 -10.15 -23.02
N VAL A 86 3.03 -9.02 -22.75
CA VAL A 86 2.91 -7.81 -23.59
C VAL A 86 4.16 -7.58 -24.44
N ILE A 87 5.36 -7.87 -23.93
CA ILE A 87 6.61 -7.62 -24.65
C ILE A 87 7.04 -8.88 -25.39
N GLU A 88 7.32 -9.95 -24.66
CA GLU A 88 7.81 -11.21 -25.24
C GLU A 88 6.72 -11.93 -26.05
N GLY A 89 5.45 -11.81 -25.65
CA GLY A 89 4.30 -12.35 -26.39
C GLY A 89 4.10 -11.78 -27.80
N ILE A 90 4.80 -10.71 -28.19
CA ILE A 90 4.85 -10.21 -29.58
C ILE A 90 5.82 -11.06 -30.42
N ILE A 91 6.85 -11.62 -29.79
CA ILE A 91 7.99 -12.30 -30.43
C ILE A 91 7.83 -13.83 -30.34
N LYS A 92 7.25 -14.33 -29.25
CA LYS A 92 7.11 -15.77 -28.97
C LYS A 92 5.72 -16.08 -28.42
N GLU A 93 5.01 -16.99 -29.07
CA GLU A 93 3.79 -17.57 -28.52
C GLU A 93 4.15 -18.53 -27.38
N SER A 94 4.00 -18.06 -26.14
CA SER A 94 4.34 -18.82 -24.94
C SER A 94 3.07 -19.39 -24.31
N LYS A 95 3.09 -20.69 -23.96
CA LYS A 95 1.97 -21.33 -23.28
C LYS A 95 1.84 -20.76 -21.86
N SER A 96 0.61 -20.72 -21.32
CA SER A 96 0.36 -20.22 -19.96
C SER A 96 1.15 -20.97 -18.89
N GLU A 97 1.48 -22.25 -19.13
CA GLU A 97 2.27 -23.08 -18.24
C GLU A 97 3.74 -22.64 -18.16
N ASP A 98 4.35 -22.28 -19.30
CA ASP A 98 5.72 -21.76 -19.35
C ASP A 98 5.81 -20.42 -18.60
N ILE A 99 4.83 -19.53 -18.82
CA ILE A 99 4.71 -18.25 -18.13
C ILE A 99 4.57 -18.47 -16.61
N ALA A 100 3.70 -19.40 -16.19
CA ALA A 100 3.52 -19.73 -14.77
C ALA A 100 4.79 -20.26 -14.11
N LYS A 101 5.49 -21.18 -14.79
CA LYS A 101 6.76 -21.75 -14.31
C LYS A 101 7.83 -20.67 -14.16
N HIS A 102 8.01 -19.83 -15.18
CA HIS A 102 8.97 -18.74 -15.16
C HIS A 102 8.65 -17.73 -14.05
N LEU A 103 7.39 -17.33 -13.92
CA LEU A 103 6.93 -16.44 -12.87
C LEU A 103 7.29 -16.97 -11.47
N LEU A 104 6.94 -18.22 -11.18
CA LEU A 104 7.22 -18.81 -9.86
C LEU A 104 8.72 -18.92 -9.59
N MET A 105 9.51 -19.36 -10.57
CA MET A 105 10.97 -19.44 -10.44
C MET A 105 11.60 -18.07 -10.18
N GLU A 106 11.17 -17.03 -10.91
CA GLU A 106 11.66 -15.66 -10.70
C GLU A 106 11.30 -15.10 -9.33
N LEU A 107 10.09 -15.36 -8.83
CA LEU A 107 9.69 -14.96 -7.48
C LEU A 107 10.52 -15.65 -6.41
N ILE A 108 10.88 -16.92 -6.61
CA ILE A 108 11.77 -17.64 -5.69
C ILE A 108 13.19 -17.06 -5.75
N ARG A 109 13.74 -16.83 -6.96
CA ARG A 109 15.08 -16.25 -7.15
C ARG A 109 15.18 -14.85 -6.54
N ALA A 110 14.13 -14.04 -6.67
CA ALA A 110 14.06 -12.70 -6.09
C ALA A 110 13.85 -12.71 -4.56
N GLY A 111 13.58 -13.86 -3.95
CA GLY A 111 13.36 -14.03 -2.52
C GLY A 111 11.95 -13.63 -2.05
N TYR A 112 10.98 -13.51 -2.96
CA TYR A 112 9.56 -13.30 -2.63
C TYR A 112 8.85 -14.57 -2.21
N LEU A 113 9.34 -15.72 -2.68
CA LEU A 113 8.88 -17.04 -2.29
C LEU A 113 10.05 -17.88 -1.76
N PRO A 114 9.82 -18.75 -0.77
CA PRO A 114 10.86 -19.62 -0.25
C PRO A 114 11.29 -20.67 -1.29
N ASN A 115 12.60 -20.87 -1.44
CA ASN A 115 13.16 -21.95 -2.28
C ASN A 115 12.83 -23.32 -1.68
N ASN A 116 12.54 -24.30 -2.54
CA ASN A 116 12.25 -25.68 -2.14
C ASN A 116 11.07 -25.85 -1.15
N LYS A 117 10.06 -24.97 -1.23
CA LYS A 117 8.83 -25.05 -0.41
C LYS A 117 7.53 -25.01 -1.19
N ILE A 118 7.56 -24.49 -2.41
CA ILE A 118 6.35 -24.37 -3.25
C ILE A 118 6.21 -25.66 -4.07
N PRO A 119 5.08 -26.39 -4.00
CA PRO A 119 4.89 -27.61 -4.77
C PRO A 119 4.73 -27.30 -6.26
N GLU A 120 5.19 -28.19 -7.14
CA GLU A 120 5.06 -28.00 -8.59
C GLU A 120 3.60 -27.92 -9.08
N SER A 121 2.66 -28.54 -8.36
CA SER A 121 1.22 -28.39 -8.63
C SER A 121 0.74 -26.93 -8.62
N LYS A 122 1.46 -26.03 -7.95
CA LYS A 122 1.19 -24.59 -7.95
C LYS A 122 1.42 -23.97 -9.34
N ILE A 123 2.28 -24.55 -10.18
CA ILE A 123 2.48 -24.12 -11.58
C ILE A 123 1.15 -24.28 -12.35
N GLY A 124 0.48 -25.43 -12.21
CA GLY A 124 -0.81 -25.69 -12.84
C GLY A 124 -1.89 -24.70 -12.40
N GLU A 125 -1.98 -24.44 -11.09
CA GLU A 125 -2.94 -23.46 -10.55
C GLU A 125 -2.70 -22.05 -11.13
N VAL A 126 -1.45 -21.59 -11.16
CA VAL A 126 -1.09 -20.27 -11.68
C VAL A 126 -1.27 -20.19 -13.20
N SER A 127 -0.99 -21.28 -13.92
CA SER A 127 -1.19 -21.40 -15.38
C SER A 127 -2.66 -21.20 -15.76
N GLN A 128 -3.59 -21.81 -15.02
CA GLN A 128 -5.04 -21.62 -15.23
C GLN A 128 -5.45 -20.16 -15.08
N VAL A 129 -4.92 -19.47 -14.07
CA VAL A 129 -5.18 -18.05 -13.83
C VAL A 129 -4.66 -17.20 -14.99
N ILE A 130 -3.41 -17.43 -15.41
CA ILE A 130 -2.79 -16.71 -16.53
C ILE A 130 -3.61 -16.92 -17.81
N SER A 131 -4.00 -18.16 -18.12
CA SER A 131 -4.82 -18.49 -19.30
C SER A 131 -6.14 -17.72 -19.29
N LYS A 132 -6.85 -17.71 -18.14
CA LYS A 132 -8.09 -16.96 -17.96
C LYS A 132 -7.94 -15.47 -18.28
N TYR A 133 -6.89 -14.82 -17.77
CA TYR A 133 -6.68 -13.38 -18.03
C TYR A 133 -6.15 -13.08 -19.43
N ILE A 134 -5.43 -14.02 -20.08
CA ILE A 134 -5.07 -13.91 -21.50
C ILE A 134 -6.34 -13.94 -22.37
N LYS A 135 -7.27 -14.86 -22.10
CA LYS A 135 -8.58 -14.91 -22.78
C LYS A 135 -9.37 -13.61 -22.55
N LEU A 136 -9.44 -13.15 -21.30
CA LEU A 136 -10.11 -11.88 -20.98
C LEU A 136 -9.51 -10.68 -21.74
N LYS A 137 -8.18 -10.61 -21.84
CA LYS A 137 -7.46 -9.57 -22.61
C LYS A 137 -7.82 -9.66 -24.10
N LYS A 138 -7.91 -10.87 -24.67
CA LYS A 138 -8.32 -11.09 -26.06
C LYS A 138 -9.72 -10.54 -26.32
N TYR A 139 -10.71 -10.92 -25.51
CA TYR A 139 -12.08 -10.42 -25.67
C TYR A 139 -12.21 -8.91 -25.41
N CYS A 140 -11.47 -8.34 -24.43
CA CYS A 140 -11.40 -6.88 -24.26
C CYS A 140 -10.87 -6.20 -25.54
N SER A 141 -9.80 -6.75 -26.10
CA SER A 141 -9.17 -6.23 -27.32
C SER A 141 -10.11 -6.28 -28.53
N GLU A 142 -10.95 -7.30 -28.63
CA GLU A 142 -11.95 -7.44 -29.70
C GLU A 142 -13.12 -6.47 -29.53
N SER A 143 -13.52 -6.18 -28.29
CA SER A 143 -14.58 -5.21 -27.96
C SER A 143 -14.14 -3.76 -28.19
N LEU A 144 -12.85 -3.44 -27.98
CA LEU A 144 -12.30 -2.07 -28.04
C LEU A 144 -11.51 -1.77 -29.33
N LYS A 145 -11.83 -2.42 -30.46
CA LYS A 145 -11.06 -2.30 -31.72
C LYS A 145 -10.83 -0.86 -32.21
N SER A 146 -11.77 0.06 -31.95
CA SER A 146 -11.72 1.45 -32.44
C SER A 146 -10.94 2.43 -31.55
N ASP A 147 -10.54 2.04 -30.34
CA ASP A 147 -9.83 2.93 -29.39
C ASP A 147 -8.53 2.30 -28.90
N GLY A 148 -7.43 2.59 -29.62
CA GLY A 148 -6.11 2.05 -29.29
C GLY A 148 -5.58 2.47 -27.92
N LYS A 149 -5.97 3.65 -27.43
CA LYS A 149 -5.56 4.13 -26.11
C LYS A 149 -6.31 3.39 -25.01
N GLU A 150 -7.64 3.29 -25.11
CA GLU A 150 -8.45 2.57 -24.14
C GLU A 150 -8.13 1.07 -24.13
N ARG A 151 -7.86 0.48 -25.31
CA ARG A 151 -7.37 -0.90 -25.43
C ARG A 151 -6.07 -1.11 -24.64
N THR A 152 -5.12 -0.19 -24.75
CA THR A 152 -3.84 -0.25 -24.03
C THR A 152 -4.05 -0.13 -22.51
N GLU A 153 -4.91 0.78 -22.08
CA GLU A 153 -5.21 0.97 -20.65
C GLU A 153 -6.02 -0.20 -20.06
N CYS A 154 -6.95 -0.79 -20.82
CA CYS A 154 -7.66 -2.02 -20.44
C CYS A 154 -6.68 -3.18 -20.28
N ALA A 155 -5.76 -3.38 -21.24
CA ALA A 155 -4.77 -4.44 -21.18
C ALA A 155 -3.87 -4.33 -19.94
N LYS A 156 -3.40 -3.11 -19.61
CA LYS A 156 -2.64 -2.88 -18.37
C LYS A 156 -3.44 -3.24 -17.13
N TRP A 157 -4.70 -2.81 -17.07
CA TRP A 157 -5.59 -3.10 -15.95
C TRP A 157 -5.86 -4.60 -15.79
N ILE A 158 -6.08 -5.34 -16.88
CA ILE A 158 -6.26 -6.81 -16.86
C ILE A 158 -5.02 -7.52 -16.32
N ILE A 159 -3.81 -7.08 -16.69
CA ILE A 159 -2.57 -7.63 -16.13
C ILE A 159 -2.47 -7.35 -14.62
N ALA A 160 -2.88 -6.16 -14.16
CA ALA A 160 -2.91 -5.84 -12.75
C ALA A 160 -3.95 -6.68 -11.96
N LEU A 161 -5.10 -7.02 -12.58
CA LEU A 161 -6.06 -7.99 -12.03
C LEU A 161 -5.44 -9.38 -11.93
N ALA A 162 -4.76 -9.84 -12.98
CA ALA A 162 -4.08 -11.14 -13.01
C ALA A 162 -3.04 -11.24 -11.90
N ALA A 163 -2.22 -10.20 -11.73
CA ALA A 163 -1.23 -10.14 -10.66
C ALA A 163 -1.86 -10.20 -9.27
N SER A 164 -3.01 -9.54 -9.08
CA SER A 164 -3.75 -9.53 -7.81
C SER A 164 -4.41 -10.88 -7.50
N ASP A 165 -4.90 -11.61 -8.51
CA ASP A 165 -5.46 -12.96 -8.38
C ASP A 165 -4.35 -13.97 -8.01
N ILE A 166 -3.21 -13.91 -8.71
CA ILE A 166 -2.04 -14.75 -8.39
C ILE A 166 -1.52 -14.45 -6.98
N GLU A 167 -1.39 -13.18 -6.60
CA GLU A 167 -0.97 -12.78 -5.25
C GLU A 167 -1.88 -13.39 -4.16
N GLU A 168 -3.19 -13.41 -4.38
CA GLU A 168 -4.14 -14.03 -3.44
C GLU A 168 -3.96 -15.55 -3.33
N ARG A 169 -3.65 -16.23 -4.44
CA ARG A 169 -3.43 -17.70 -4.52
C ARG A 169 -2.08 -18.18 -4.02
N LEU A 170 -1.07 -17.33 -4.11
CA LEU A 170 0.22 -17.53 -3.44
C LEU A 170 0.12 -17.38 -1.92
N GLY A 171 -1.03 -16.92 -1.44
CA GLY A 171 -1.49 -17.11 -0.08
C GLY A 171 -1.59 -15.80 0.70
N ARG A 172 -2.74 -15.66 1.38
CA ARG A 172 -2.95 -14.74 2.51
C ARG A 172 -2.99 -15.54 3.79
N GLY A 173 -2.41 -15.02 4.87
CA GLY A 173 -2.42 -15.67 6.18
C GLY A 173 -3.84 -15.98 6.65
N LYS A 174 -4.03 -17.10 7.35
CA LYS A 174 -5.36 -17.44 7.93
C LYS A 174 -5.83 -16.38 8.93
N ILE A 175 -4.87 -15.77 9.63
CA ILE A 175 -5.10 -14.65 10.55
C ILE A 175 -5.74 -13.48 9.81
N ASP A 176 -5.15 -13.02 8.70
CA ASP A 176 -5.67 -11.90 7.90
C ASP A 176 -7.10 -12.16 7.41
N LYS A 177 -7.37 -13.36 6.88
CA LYS A 177 -8.72 -13.74 6.43
C LYS A 177 -9.74 -13.70 7.58
N THR A 178 -9.32 -14.12 8.77
CA THR A 178 -10.16 -14.11 9.97
C THR A 178 -10.43 -12.68 10.44
N VAL A 179 -9.42 -11.81 10.41
CA VAL A 179 -9.57 -10.40 10.76
C VAL A 179 -10.48 -9.67 9.77
N VAL A 180 -10.29 -9.89 8.46
CA VAL A 180 -11.18 -9.30 7.43
C VAL A 180 -12.63 -9.70 7.68
N LYS A 181 -12.89 -10.99 7.97
CA LYS A 181 -14.24 -11.48 8.28
C LYS A 181 -14.80 -10.82 9.54
N ASN A 182 -14.03 -10.79 10.62
CA ASN A 182 -14.47 -10.20 11.89
C ASN A 182 -14.70 -8.68 11.77
N MET A 183 -13.83 -7.97 11.06
CA MET A 183 -13.99 -6.55 10.76
C MET A 183 -15.26 -6.32 9.95
N TYR A 184 -15.53 -7.13 8.94
CA TYR A 184 -16.75 -7.02 8.15
C TYR A 184 -18.01 -7.20 9.01
N GLU A 185 -18.08 -8.28 9.81
CA GLU A 185 -19.19 -8.57 10.72
C GLU A 185 -19.47 -7.36 11.64
N ILE A 186 -18.43 -6.81 12.30
CA ILE A 186 -18.60 -5.68 13.22
C ILE A 186 -18.96 -4.38 12.48
N LEU A 187 -18.22 -4.04 11.42
CA LEU A 187 -18.39 -2.77 10.71
C LEU A 187 -19.74 -2.70 10.00
N PHE A 188 -20.25 -3.82 9.51
CA PHE A 188 -21.57 -3.88 8.89
C PHE A 188 -22.68 -3.49 9.86
N ASP A 189 -22.60 -3.93 11.12
CA ASP A 189 -23.63 -3.63 12.13
C ASP A 189 -23.54 -2.18 12.63
N ILE A 190 -22.33 -1.66 12.81
CA ILE A 190 -22.13 -0.35 13.44
C ILE A 190 -22.08 0.82 12.46
N ILE A 191 -21.96 0.60 11.14
CA ILE A 191 -21.93 1.69 10.16
C ILE A 191 -23.31 1.82 9.51
N LYS A 192 -23.89 3.01 9.60
CA LYS A 192 -25.14 3.37 8.93
C LYS A 192 -24.87 4.45 7.90
N PHE A 193 -25.29 4.22 6.66
CA PHE A 193 -25.25 5.26 5.63
C PHE A 193 -26.45 6.20 5.84
N PRO A 194 -26.44 7.40 5.23
CA PRO A 194 -27.56 8.31 5.34
C PRO A 194 -28.85 7.68 4.78
N ASP A 195 -29.94 7.78 5.54
CA ASP A 195 -31.29 7.38 5.11
C ASP A 195 -31.65 8.07 3.77
N ASP A 196 -32.44 7.39 2.93
CA ASP A 196 -32.88 7.84 1.60
C ASP A 196 -31.76 8.21 0.63
N SER A 197 -30.62 7.51 0.68
CA SER A 197 -29.52 7.69 -0.27
C SER A 197 -29.33 6.47 -1.16
N ASP A 198 -28.95 6.70 -2.41
CA ASP A 198 -28.44 5.67 -3.32
C ASP A 198 -27.18 4.97 -2.79
N PHE A 199 -26.64 5.37 -1.64
CA PHE A 199 -25.39 4.83 -1.10
C PHE A 199 -25.57 3.61 -0.20
N GLU A 200 -26.77 3.36 0.36
CA GLU A 200 -26.99 2.20 1.25
C GLU A 200 -26.80 0.88 0.49
N LYS A 201 -27.21 0.82 -0.78
CA LYS A 201 -26.98 -0.33 -1.68
C LYS A 201 -25.50 -0.63 -1.95
N ASP A 202 -24.61 0.34 -1.71
CA ASP A 202 -23.17 0.18 -1.85
C ASP A 202 -22.48 -0.16 -0.51
N LYS A 203 -23.21 -0.29 0.60
CA LYS A 203 -22.63 -0.49 1.93
C LYS A 203 -21.67 -1.67 2.00
N ASP A 204 -22.08 -2.85 1.51
CA ASP A 204 -21.28 -4.08 1.55
C ASP A 204 -19.95 -3.93 0.82
N ILE A 205 -20.00 -3.50 -0.44
CA ILE A 205 -18.82 -3.37 -1.30
C ILE A 205 -17.88 -2.28 -0.78
N GLN A 206 -18.43 -1.21 -0.21
CA GLN A 206 -17.65 -0.13 0.37
C GLN A 206 -16.95 -0.58 1.66
N ILE A 207 -17.62 -1.32 2.55
CA ILE A 207 -16.98 -1.89 3.75
C ILE A 207 -15.86 -2.86 3.35
N LEU A 208 -16.11 -3.75 2.39
CA LEU A 208 -15.10 -4.68 1.89
C LEU A 208 -13.89 -3.93 1.28
N ALA A 209 -14.12 -2.96 0.41
CA ALA A 209 -13.05 -2.14 -0.17
C ALA A 209 -12.28 -1.36 0.90
N GLY A 210 -12.97 -0.83 1.90
CA GLY A 210 -12.39 -0.11 3.03
C GLY A 210 -11.49 -0.99 3.88
N ILE A 211 -11.91 -2.22 4.20
CA ILE A 211 -11.11 -3.18 4.97
C ILE A 211 -9.85 -3.57 4.18
N HIS A 212 -9.98 -3.92 2.90
CA HIS A 212 -8.83 -4.31 2.09
C HIS A 212 -7.82 -3.16 1.90
N SER A 213 -8.30 -1.93 1.70
CA SER A 213 -7.42 -0.76 1.55
C SER A 213 -6.81 -0.26 2.86
N SER A 214 -7.53 -0.38 3.99
CA SER A 214 -7.06 0.09 5.30
C SER A 214 -6.23 -0.95 6.05
N PHE A 215 -6.76 -2.17 6.20
CA PHE A 215 -6.14 -3.23 7.00
C PHE A 215 -5.05 -3.96 6.22
N LEU A 216 -5.37 -4.48 5.02
CA LEU A 216 -4.40 -5.19 4.19
C LEU A 216 -3.50 -4.25 3.36
N LYS A 217 -3.75 -2.94 3.42
CA LYS A 217 -3.00 -1.90 2.69
C LYS A 217 -2.95 -2.12 1.18
N PHE A 218 -4.01 -2.72 0.63
CA PHE A 218 -4.11 -2.97 -0.81
C PHE A 218 -4.03 -1.67 -1.61
N ASP A 219 -3.27 -1.72 -2.69
CA ASP A 219 -3.23 -0.63 -3.67
C ASP A 219 -4.55 -0.57 -4.48
N ARG A 220 -4.65 0.42 -5.37
CA ARG A 220 -5.86 0.62 -6.19
C ARG A 220 -6.19 -0.61 -7.04
N ASP A 221 -5.18 -1.30 -7.57
CA ASP A 221 -5.41 -2.44 -8.46
C ASP A 221 -5.87 -3.67 -7.69
N MET A 222 -5.30 -3.92 -6.51
CA MET A 222 -5.75 -4.99 -5.63
C MET A 222 -7.16 -4.74 -5.11
N VAL A 223 -7.51 -3.50 -4.74
CA VAL A 223 -8.90 -3.14 -4.40
C VAL A 223 -9.81 -3.30 -5.62
N SER A 224 -9.35 -2.89 -6.81
CA SER A 224 -10.08 -3.11 -8.07
C SER A 224 -10.36 -4.59 -8.30
N PHE A 225 -9.44 -5.49 -7.96
CA PHE A 225 -9.66 -6.93 -8.04
C PHE A 225 -10.70 -7.43 -7.03
N ILE A 226 -10.72 -6.90 -5.80
CA ILE A 226 -11.78 -7.22 -4.83
C ILE A 226 -13.17 -6.80 -5.34
N VAL A 227 -13.30 -5.57 -5.85
CA VAL A 227 -14.54 -5.05 -6.42
C VAL A 227 -14.92 -5.81 -7.70
N PHE A 228 -13.94 -6.20 -8.52
CA PHE A 228 -14.16 -7.05 -9.69
C PHE A 228 -14.76 -8.41 -9.32
N LYS A 229 -14.23 -9.08 -8.29
CA LYS A 229 -14.80 -10.33 -7.77
C LYS A 229 -16.19 -10.16 -7.18
N TYR A 230 -16.48 -9.00 -6.59
CA TYR A 230 -17.82 -8.71 -6.07
C TYR A 230 -18.87 -8.69 -7.19
N TYR A 231 -18.55 -8.10 -8.34
CA TYR A 231 -19.47 -8.08 -9.49
C TYR A 231 -19.49 -9.38 -10.30
N ASN A 232 -18.45 -10.20 -10.19
CA ASN A 232 -18.31 -11.47 -10.90
C ASN A 232 -18.17 -12.58 -9.87
N ALA A 233 -19.29 -12.96 -9.27
CA ALA A 233 -19.36 -14.07 -8.33
C ALA A 233 -18.68 -15.31 -8.93
N ASP A 234 -17.95 -16.04 -8.10
CA ASP A 234 -17.23 -17.24 -8.49
C ASP A 234 -16.24 -17.09 -9.66
N TRP A 235 -15.68 -15.90 -9.89
CA TRP A 235 -14.65 -15.68 -10.92
C TRP A 235 -13.45 -16.65 -10.87
N HIS A 236 -13.18 -17.25 -9.71
CA HIS A 236 -12.17 -18.30 -9.55
C HIS A 236 -12.48 -19.58 -10.35
N LYS A 237 -13.75 -19.84 -10.67
CA LYS A 237 -14.32 -20.97 -11.43
C LYS A 237 -14.90 -20.57 -12.78
N ALA A 238 -14.74 -19.32 -13.21
CA ALA A 238 -15.29 -18.82 -14.48
C ALA A 238 -14.86 -19.70 -15.67
N ASP A 239 -15.84 -20.09 -16.48
CA ASP A 239 -15.63 -20.80 -17.73
C ASP A 239 -15.41 -19.82 -18.90
N ASP A 240 -15.26 -20.35 -20.11
CA ASP A 240 -14.98 -19.53 -21.29
C ASP A 240 -16.13 -18.59 -21.66
N GLU A 241 -17.38 -18.98 -21.42
CA GLU A 241 -18.57 -18.15 -21.68
C GLU A 241 -18.62 -16.96 -20.71
N ASP A 242 -18.35 -17.21 -19.43
CA ASP A 242 -18.22 -16.17 -18.42
C ASP A 242 -17.11 -15.17 -18.76
N ILE A 243 -15.93 -15.68 -19.15
CA ILE A 243 -14.79 -14.84 -19.52
C ILE A 243 -15.12 -13.97 -20.73
N GLU A 244 -15.78 -14.54 -21.74
CA GLU A 244 -16.21 -13.80 -22.93
C GLU A 244 -17.23 -12.73 -22.60
N ARG A 245 -18.27 -13.06 -21.82
CA ARG A 245 -19.29 -12.11 -21.37
C ARG A 245 -18.68 -10.93 -20.63
N VAL A 246 -17.77 -11.19 -19.70
CA VAL A 246 -17.05 -10.14 -18.95
C VAL A 246 -16.13 -9.35 -19.87
N GLY A 247 -15.42 -10.02 -20.78
CA GLY A 247 -14.51 -9.38 -21.75
C GLY A 247 -15.22 -8.43 -22.71
N ARG A 248 -16.43 -8.79 -23.19
CA ARG A 248 -17.25 -7.94 -24.04
C ARG A 248 -17.78 -6.71 -23.29
N GLY A 249 -18.19 -6.87 -22.02
CA GLY A 249 -18.69 -5.80 -21.15
C GLY A 249 -17.63 -5.05 -20.34
N ILE A 250 -16.35 -5.28 -20.61
CA ILE A 250 -15.23 -4.93 -19.72
C ILE A 250 -15.08 -3.42 -19.46
N LYS A 251 -15.38 -2.57 -20.46
CA LYS A 251 -15.30 -1.11 -20.32
C LYS A 251 -16.27 -0.59 -19.27
N PHE A 252 -17.54 -0.99 -19.39
CA PHE A 252 -18.58 -0.62 -18.45
C PHE A 252 -18.29 -1.16 -17.04
N LEU A 253 -17.81 -2.41 -16.96
CA LEU A 253 -17.39 -3.00 -15.68
C LEU A 253 -16.26 -2.20 -15.02
N ARG A 254 -15.24 -1.80 -15.79
CA ARG A 254 -14.12 -0.98 -15.31
C ARG A 254 -14.59 0.38 -14.81
N GLU A 255 -15.50 1.03 -15.53
CA GLU A 255 -16.11 2.30 -15.11
C GLU A 255 -16.89 2.15 -13.79
N LYS A 256 -17.71 1.09 -13.66
CA LYS A 256 -18.41 0.77 -12.41
C LYS A 256 -17.46 0.49 -11.24
N ILE A 257 -16.37 -0.24 -11.48
CA ILE A 257 -15.37 -0.53 -10.45
C ILE A 257 -14.68 0.75 -10.00
N ASN A 258 -14.28 1.61 -10.94
CA ASN A 258 -13.68 2.91 -10.62
C ASN A 258 -14.65 3.79 -9.81
N ALA A 259 -15.93 3.81 -10.16
CA ALA A 259 -16.95 4.56 -9.40
C ALA A 259 -17.07 4.09 -7.94
N GLN A 260 -16.90 2.78 -7.69
CA GLN A 260 -16.88 2.22 -6.34
C GLN A 260 -15.59 2.55 -5.58
N ILE A 261 -14.44 2.53 -6.25
CA ILE A 261 -13.17 2.90 -5.63
C ILE A 261 -13.15 4.40 -5.27
N ASP A 262 -13.66 5.24 -6.17
CA ASP A 262 -13.72 6.70 -6.02
C ASP A 262 -15.03 7.16 -5.34
N HIS A 263 -15.70 6.26 -4.62
CA HIS A 263 -17.02 6.49 -4.06
C HIS A 263 -17.04 7.66 -3.06
N PRO A 264 -18.06 8.53 -3.08
CA PRO A 264 -18.11 9.72 -2.24
C PRO A 264 -18.03 9.45 -0.72
N MET A 265 -18.46 8.26 -0.28
CA MET A 265 -18.43 7.86 1.13
C MET A 265 -17.12 7.19 1.56
N ALA A 266 -16.26 6.79 0.62
CA ALA A 266 -15.03 6.04 0.91
C ALA A 266 -14.14 6.77 1.92
N LYS A 267 -14.01 8.10 1.84
CA LYS A 267 -13.20 8.87 2.79
C LYS A 267 -13.72 8.83 4.22
N GLN A 268 -15.04 8.94 4.43
CA GLN A 268 -15.64 8.88 5.77
C GLN A 268 -15.57 7.46 6.32
N LEU A 269 -15.89 6.48 5.46
CA LEU A 269 -15.82 5.07 5.81
C LEU A 269 -14.40 4.65 6.20
N ASN A 270 -13.41 4.95 5.37
CA ASN A 270 -12.02 4.56 5.61
C ASN A 270 -11.45 5.16 6.90
N ARG A 271 -11.91 6.34 7.33
CA ARG A 271 -11.55 6.88 8.65
C ARG A 271 -12.03 5.98 9.80
N ILE A 272 -13.22 5.39 9.69
CA ILE A 272 -13.73 4.44 10.69
C ILE A 272 -12.93 3.14 10.56
N VAL A 273 -12.83 2.58 9.36
CA VAL A 273 -12.12 1.30 9.13
C VAL A 273 -10.68 1.38 9.60
N SER A 274 -9.96 2.48 9.35
CA SER A 274 -8.58 2.66 9.82
C SER A 274 -8.46 2.65 11.35
N ARG A 275 -9.47 3.09 12.11
CA ARG A 275 -9.47 2.94 13.58
C ARG A 275 -9.52 1.47 13.99
N TYR A 276 -10.43 0.70 13.38
CA TYR A 276 -10.54 -0.75 13.64
C TYR A 276 -9.31 -1.51 13.15
N THR A 277 -8.66 -1.06 12.07
CA THR A 277 -7.35 -1.58 11.65
C THR A 277 -6.33 -1.47 12.80
N VAL A 278 -6.25 -0.33 13.50
CA VAL A 278 -5.36 -0.17 14.65
C VAL A 278 -5.75 -1.12 15.79
N PHE A 279 -7.04 -1.23 16.10
CA PHE A 279 -7.51 -2.13 17.17
C PHE A 279 -7.14 -3.58 16.90
N TYR A 280 -7.45 -4.10 15.70
CA TYR A 280 -7.10 -5.47 15.34
C TYR A 280 -5.59 -5.69 15.25
N THR A 281 -4.84 -4.71 14.74
CA THR A 281 -3.38 -4.81 14.67
C THR A 281 -2.76 -4.96 16.07
N ILE A 282 -3.22 -4.14 17.03
CA ILE A 282 -2.74 -4.21 18.41
C ILE A 282 -3.24 -5.49 19.09
N LEU A 283 -4.47 -5.92 18.82
CA LEU A 283 -5.00 -7.18 19.34
C LEU A 283 -4.16 -8.37 18.87
N ILE A 284 -3.80 -8.44 17.59
CA ILE A 284 -2.90 -9.48 17.07
C ILE A 284 -1.55 -9.42 17.79
N ASP A 285 -0.94 -8.23 17.91
CA ASP A 285 0.34 -8.08 18.61
C ASP A 285 0.28 -8.54 20.08
N VAL A 286 -0.88 -8.42 20.74
CA VAL A 286 -1.10 -8.90 22.12
C VAL A 286 -1.25 -10.43 22.13
N ILE A 287 -2.04 -11.00 21.22
CA ILE A 287 -2.31 -12.46 21.19
C ILE A 287 -1.07 -13.25 20.75
N ASP A 288 -0.25 -12.70 19.84
CA ASP A 288 0.87 -13.41 19.22
C ASP A 288 1.99 -13.81 20.20
N ASP A 289 2.09 -13.19 21.38
CA ASP A 289 3.07 -13.62 22.39
C ASP A 289 2.74 -14.99 22.98
N ASP A 290 1.52 -15.14 23.52
CA ASP A 290 1.01 -16.41 24.06
C ASP A 290 -0.53 -16.35 24.09
N PRO A 291 -1.20 -16.93 23.07
CA PRO A 291 -2.66 -16.87 22.96
C PRO A 291 -3.39 -17.46 24.17
N ALA A 292 -2.84 -18.51 24.78
CA ALA A 292 -3.46 -19.22 25.89
C ALA A 292 -3.35 -18.42 27.19
N VAL A 293 -2.16 -17.88 27.48
CA VAL A 293 -1.94 -17.03 28.66
C VAL A 293 -2.76 -15.75 28.55
N VAL A 294 -2.78 -15.10 27.37
CA VAL A 294 -3.58 -13.89 27.18
C VAL A 294 -5.06 -14.19 27.43
N TYR A 295 -5.59 -15.27 26.84
CA TYR A 295 -7.00 -15.67 27.02
C TYR A 295 -7.36 -15.91 28.49
N ASN A 296 -6.47 -16.57 29.25
CA ASN A 296 -6.67 -16.82 30.68
C ASN A 296 -6.43 -15.59 31.55
N SER A 297 -5.60 -14.63 31.10
CA SER A 297 -5.22 -13.49 31.92
C SER A 297 -6.36 -12.50 32.13
N PHE A 298 -7.20 -12.27 31.13
CA PHE A 298 -8.28 -11.29 31.23
C PHE A 298 -9.58 -11.86 31.80
N THR A 299 -9.69 -13.19 31.91
CA THR A 299 -10.75 -13.85 32.69
C THR A 299 -10.43 -13.83 34.18
N ALA A 300 -9.14 -13.80 34.55
CA ALA A 300 -8.67 -13.78 35.94
C ALA A 300 -8.43 -12.36 36.51
N ASP A 301 -7.89 -11.42 35.72
CA ASP A 301 -7.67 -10.02 36.10
C ASP A 301 -8.11 -9.06 34.98
N PRO A 302 -9.24 -8.35 35.16
CA PRO A 302 -9.72 -7.35 34.20
C PRO A 302 -8.72 -6.22 33.87
N LYS A 303 -7.72 -5.96 34.74
CA LYS A 303 -6.70 -4.93 34.51
C LYS A 303 -5.46 -5.45 33.77
N ALA A 304 -5.27 -6.76 33.68
CA ALA A 304 -4.11 -7.34 32.98
C ALA A 304 -4.13 -7.01 31.48
N PHE A 305 -5.31 -7.08 30.86
CA PHE A 305 -5.46 -6.87 29.42
C PHE A 305 -5.17 -5.42 28.96
N PRO A 306 -5.74 -4.38 29.59
CA PRO A 306 -5.34 -2.99 29.32
C PRO A 306 -3.83 -2.72 29.43
N ARG A 307 -3.16 -3.37 30.39
CA ARG A 307 -1.70 -3.22 30.58
C ARG A 307 -0.92 -3.86 29.44
N GLN A 308 -1.29 -5.07 29.01
CA GLN A 308 -0.69 -5.74 27.86
C GLN A 308 -0.87 -4.93 26.57
N ILE A 309 -2.09 -4.43 26.31
CA ILE A 309 -2.40 -3.56 25.17
C ILE A 309 -1.52 -2.31 25.18
N LYS A 310 -1.41 -1.65 26.35
CA LYS A 310 -0.57 -0.45 26.50
C LYS A 310 0.90 -0.74 26.16
N ASN A 311 1.45 -1.83 26.67
CA ASN A 311 2.84 -2.21 26.41
C ASN A 311 3.09 -2.45 24.91
N LYS A 312 2.16 -3.13 24.22
CA LYS A 312 2.23 -3.34 22.77
C LYS A 312 2.09 -2.05 21.96
N CYS A 313 1.24 -1.13 22.40
CA CYS A 313 1.16 0.21 21.79
C CYS A 313 2.51 0.95 21.89
N GLU A 314 3.12 0.99 23.08
CA GLU A 314 4.41 1.67 23.30
C GLU A 314 5.54 1.05 22.46
N ALA A 315 5.60 -0.29 22.39
CA ALA A 315 6.54 -1.01 21.54
C ALA A 315 6.35 -0.65 20.05
N ARG A 316 5.11 -0.64 19.58
CA ARG A 316 4.78 -0.29 18.18
C ARG A 316 5.09 1.17 17.86
N TYR A 317 4.85 2.10 18.78
CA TYR A 317 5.22 3.51 18.61
C TYR A 317 6.74 3.67 18.47
N LYS A 318 7.54 3.00 19.31
CA LYS A 318 9.00 3.01 19.23
C LYS A 318 9.50 2.44 17.91
N ASN A 319 8.96 1.30 17.48
CA ASN A 319 9.34 0.67 16.21
C ASN A 319 8.97 1.56 15.01
N THR A 320 7.77 2.16 15.03
CA THR A 320 7.31 3.08 13.98
C THR A 320 8.20 4.33 13.91
N LYS A 321 8.62 4.90 15.04
CA LYS A 321 9.60 5.99 15.06
C LYS A 321 10.93 5.60 14.42
N SER A 322 11.44 4.41 14.75
CA SER A 322 12.68 3.89 14.16
C SER A 322 12.55 3.69 12.65
N LYS A 323 11.43 3.14 12.18
CA LYS A 323 11.16 2.98 10.74
C LYS A 323 11.04 4.32 10.02
N LEU A 324 10.35 5.30 10.63
CA LEU A 324 10.25 6.67 10.14
C LEU A 324 11.63 7.29 9.92
N TRP A 325 12.51 7.24 10.92
CA TRP A 325 13.87 7.78 10.83
C TRP A 325 14.73 7.07 9.79
N ARG A 326 14.66 5.73 9.72
CA ARG A 326 15.40 4.96 8.70
C ARG A 326 14.95 5.30 7.28
N SER A 327 13.63 5.42 7.05
CA SER A 327 13.09 5.84 5.76
C SER A 327 13.49 7.26 5.42
N ALA A 328 13.33 8.20 6.37
CA ALA A 328 13.73 9.59 6.22
C ALA A 328 15.21 9.74 5.89
N LEU A 329 16.11 9.09 6.63
CA LEU A 329 17.55 9.19 6.40
C LEU A 329 17.95 8.73 5.00
N ARG A 330 17.41 7.57 4.57
CA ARG A 330 17.64 7.07 3.20
C ARG A 330 17.19 8.09 2.15
N SER A 331 16.03 8.69 2.37
CA SER A 331 15.48 9.67 1.44
C SER A 331 16.21 11.00 1.46
N ILE A 332 16.66 11.47 2.62
CA ILE A 332 17.51 12.66 2.77
C ILE A 332 18.79 12.47 1.96
N ILE A 333 19.46 11.33 2.12
CA ILE A 333 20.68 10.99 1.36
C ILE A 333 20.38 10.96 -0.15
N TYR A 334 19.31 10.26 -0.55
CA TYR A 334 18.92 10.17 -1.95
C TYR A 334 18.60 11.54 -2.57
N ILE A 335 17.79 12.35 -1.88
CA ILE A 335 17.41 13.70 -2.33
C ILE A 335 18.65 14.58 -2.44
N PHE A 336 19.55 14.53 -1.45
CA PHE A 336 20.78 15.32 -1.47
C PHE A 336 21.69 14.93 -2.64
N ILE A 337 21.94 13.63 -2.87
CA ILE A 337 22.77 13.16 -3.98
C ILE A 337 22.14 13.53 -5.33
N THR A 338 20.84 13.26 -5.51
CA THR A 338 20.15 13.57 -6.77
C THR A 338 20.11 15.07 -7.04
N LYS A 339 19.93 15.89 -6.00
CA LYS A 339 20.05 17.35 -6.06
C LYS A 339 21.42 17.81 -6.52
N SER A 340 22.48 17.31 -5.90
CA SER A 340 23.86 17.68 -6.26
C SER A 340 24.19 17.30 -7.70
N ILE A 341 23.79 16.10 -8.15
CA ILE A 341 23.98 15.65 -9.54
C ILE A 341 23.17 16.54 -10.50
N PHE A 342 21.90 16.80 -10.20
CA PHE A 342 21.05 17.67 -11.03
C PHE A 342 21.62 19.09 -11.10
N ALA A 343 22.16 19.61 -10.00
CA ALA A 343 22.78 20.91 -9.95
C ALA A 343 24.03 20.99 -10.86
N ALA A 344 24.86 19.95 -10.84
CA ALA A 344 26.07 19.87 -11.66
C ALA A 344 25.77 19.68 -13.16
N ILE A 345 24.80 18.81 -13.51
CA ILE A 345 24.53 18.42 -14.90
C ILE A 345 23.58 19.41 -15.60
N LEU A 346 22.63 20.01 -14.87
CA LEU A 346 21.58 20.83 -15.46
C LEU A 346 21.58 22.27 -14.96
N GLU A 347 21.56 22.50 -13.64
CA GLU A 347 21.40 23.86 -13.09
C GLU A 347 22.58 24.77 -13.45
N VAL A 348 23.81 24.36 -13.13
CA VAL A 348 25.02 25.17 -13.39
C VAL A 348 25.23 25.41 -14.89
N PRO A 349 25.15 24.40 -15.77
CA PRO A 349 25.24 24.63 -17.22
C PRO A 349 24.13 25.53 -17.76
N ALA A 350 22.88 25.37 -17.29
CA ALA A 350 21.77 26.22 -17.73
C ALA A 350 22.00 27.68 -17.33
N ILE A 351 22.41 27.95 -16.08
CA ILE A 351 22.71 29.32 -15.62
C ILE A 351 23.76 29.98 -16.52
N LYS A 352 24.86 29.26 -16.81
CA LYS A 352 25.91 29.76 -17.70
C LYS A 352 25.43 29.97 -19.12
N TRP A 353 24.62 29.05 -19.66
CA TRP A 353 24.05 29.16 -21.02
C TRP A 353 23.22 30.44 -21.15
N PHE A 354 22.37 30.73 -20.16
CA PHE A 354 21.51 31.92 -20.18
C PHE A 354 22.24 33.21 -19.72
N GLY A 355 23.58 33.21 -19.67
CA GLY A 355 24.39 34.39 -19.35
C GLY A 355 24.33 34.83 -17.88
N GLY A 356 23.87 33.97 -16.98
CA GLY A 356 23.81 34.25 -15.54
C GLY A 356 25.09 33.89 -14.80
N GLU A 357 25.33 34.55 -13.66
CA GLU A 357 26.41 34.19 -12.75
C GLU A 357 25.96 33.12 -11.75
N VAL A 358 26.86 32.17 -11.46
CA VAL A 358 26.59 31.11 -10.48
C VAL A 358 26.87 31.66 -9.08
N ASN A 359 25.80 31.92 -8.33
CA ASN A 359 25.92 32.29 -6.92
C ASN A 359 26.10 31.03 -6.05
N ASN A 360 27.27 30.89 -5.42
CA ASN A 360 27.60 29.72 -4.60
C ASN A 360 26.67 29.55 -3.39
N MET A 361 26.21 30.64 -2.77
CA MET A 361 25.26 30.57 -1.65
C MET A 361 23.89 30.09 -2.12
N SER A 362 23.40 30.59 -3.26
CA SER A 362 22.16 30.12 -3.89
C SER A 362 22.24 28.63 -4.20
N LEU A 363 23.36 28.18 -4.78
CA LEU A 363 23.58 26.78 -5.12
C LEU A 363 23.59 25.89 -3.87
N LEU A 364 24.29 26.31 -2.82
CA LEU A 364 24.36 25.59 -1.55
C LEU A 364 22.98 25.46 -0.91
N ILE A 365 22.20 26.54 -0.84
CA ILE A 365 20.84 26.52 -0.31
C ILE A 365 19.97 25.60 -1.18
N ASN A 366 20.05 25.69 -2.52
CA ASN A 366 19.22 24.86 -3.40
C ASN A 366 19.51 23.36 -3.23
N ILE A 367 20.77 22.99 -3.05
CA ILE A 367 21.18 21.59 -2.84
C ILE A 367 20.77 21.09 -1.44
N SER A 368 21.00 21.90 -0.39
CA SER A 368 20.85 21.46 1.01
C SER A 368 19.42 21.61 1.55
N PHE A 369 18.67 22.63 1.11
CA PHE A 369 17.37 22.97 1.69
C PHE A 369 16.35 21.82 1.64
N PRO A 370 16.19 21.05 0.54
CA PRO A 370 15.22 19.96 0.52
C PRO A 370 15.55 18.86 1.54
N ALA A 371 16.83 18.55 1.74
CA ALA A 371 17.30 17.60 2.75
C ALA A 371 17.02 18.12 4.18
N ILE A 372 17.33 19.39 4.44
CA ILE A 372 17.09 20.06 5.73
C ILE A 372 15.59 20.10 6.04
N LEU A 373 14.76 20.48 5.06
CA LEU A 373 13.31 20.53 5.21
C LEU A 373 12.75 19.17 5.63
N LEU A 374 13.16 18.10 4.94
CA LEU A 374 12.70 16.75 5.25
C LEU A 374 13.15 16.32 6.65
N PHE A 375 14.40 16.61 7.01
CA PHE A 375 14.94 16.36 8.35
C PHE A 375 14.12 17.05 9.43
N LEU A 376 13.85 18.35 9.28
CA LEU A 376 13.05 19.13 10.23
C LEU A 376 11.63 18.58 10.38
N ILE A 377 10.97 18.24 9.27
CA ILE A 377 9.61 17.67 9.32
C ILE A 377 9.59 16.36 10.11
N VAL A 378 10.59 15.50 9.91
CA VAL A 378 10.70 14.22 10.61
C VAL A 378 11.03 14.42 12.09
N LEU A 379 11.91 15.36 12.41
CA LEU A 379 12.27 15.73 13.78
C LEU A 379 11.04 16.21 14.57
N PHE A 380 10.20 17.05 13.96
CA PHE A 380 8.97 17.56 14.58
C PHE A 380 7.76 16.61 14.48
N THR A 381 7.93 15.42 13.92
CA THR A 381 6.85 14.41 13.89
C THR A 381 6.72 13.77 15.28
N SER A 382 5.67 14.16 16.01
CA SER A 382 5.36 13.60 17.32
C SER A 382 4.81 12.17 17.25
N LEU A 383 5.05 11.40 18.31
CA LEU A 383 4.40 10.10 18.52
C LEU A 383 2.94 10.27 18.94
N PRO A 384 2.11 9.21 18.79
CA PRO A 384 0.73 9.23 19.31
C PRO A 384 0.67 9.55 20.81
N SER A 385 -0.39 10.25 21.23
CA SER A 385 -0.56 10.74 22.61
C SER A 385 -1.04 9.65 23.58
N LYS A 386 -1.03 9.94 24.89
CA LYS A 386 -1.63 9.05 25.91
C LYS A 386 -3.13 8.84 25.69
N ASP A 387 -3.84 9.87 25.23
CA ASP A 387 -5.27 9.79 24.89
C ASP A 387 -5.50 8.81 23.72
N ASN A 388 -4.59 8.79 22.74
CA ASN A 388 -4.62 7.82 21.65
C ASN A 388 -4.52 6.40 22.17
N THR A 389 -3.57 6.13 23.07
CA THR A 389 -3.41 4.80 23.69
C THR A 389 -4.64 4.40 24.50
N LYS A 390 -5.23 5.32 25.26
CA LYS A 390 -6.48 5.06 25.99
C LYS A 390 -7.61 4.65 25.03
N LYS A 391 -7.75 5.34 23.90
CA LYS A 391 -8.76 5.03 22.89
C LYS A 391 -8.50 3.71 22.16
N ILE A 392 -7.23 3.33 21.98
CA ILE A 392 -6.89 2.00 21.47
C ILE A 392 -7.30 0.91 22.48
N ILE A 393 -7.04 1.10 23.77
CA ILE A 393 -7.47 0.15 24.81
C ILE A 393 -9.00 -0.02 24.77
N GLU A 394 -9.74 1.09 24.80
CA GLU A 394 -11.21 1.06 24.71
C GLU A 394 -11.69 0.35 23.43
N GLY A 395 -11.05 0.60 22.28
CA GLY A 395 -11.40 -0.01 21.00
C GLY A 395 -11.05 -1.50 20.89
N VAL A 396 -9.96 -1.94 21.52
CA VAL A 396 -9.60 -3.37 21.60
C VAL A 396 -10.58 -4.10 22.51
N GLU A 397 -10.94 -3.52 23.66
CA GLU A 397 -11.98 -4.08 24.53
C GLU A 397 -13.33 -4.16 23.82
N GLU A 398 -13.68 -3.15 23.00
CA GLU A 398 -14.91 -3.10 22.19
C GLU A 398 -15.03 -4.29 21.23
N ILE A 399 -13.93 -4.71 20.59
CA ILE A 399 -13.94 -5.84 19.64
C ILE A 399 -13.75 -7.20 20.32
N VAL A 400 -13.28 -7.22 21.58
CA VAL A 400 -13.02 -8.46 22.32
C VAL A 400 -14.19 -8.87 23.21
N PHE A 401 -14.82 -7.94 23.92
CA PHE A 401 -15.83 -8.24 24.94
C PHE A 401 -17.23 -7.82 24.51
N LYS A 402 -18.22 -8.70 24.72
CA LYS A 402 -19.62 -8.44 24.34
C LYS A 402 -20.21 -7.23 25.07
N GLU A 403 -19.91 -7.11 26.36
CA GLU A 403 -20.43 -6.07 27.24
C GLU A 403 -19.88 -4.68 26.89
N ARG A 404 -18.69 -4.65 26.27
CA ARG A 404 -17.99 -3.45 25.82
C ARG A 404 -18.25 -3.11 24.35
N GLY A 405 -19.02 -3.93 23.64
CA GLY A 405 -19.38 -3.70 22.25
C GLY A 405 -20.06 -2.35 22.04
N ARG A 406 -19.78 -1.73 20.90
CA ARG A 406 -20.34 -0.42 20.53
C ARG A 406 -21.86 -0.48 20.41
N LYS A 407 -22.54 0.37 21.18
CA LYS A 407 -24.01 0.51 21.15
C LYS A 407 -24.49 1.57 20.16
N GLU A 408 -23.70 2.62 19.96
CA GLU A 408 -24.06 3.72 19.07
C GLU A 408 -23.41 3.55 17.69
N PRO A 409 -24.21 3.48 16.60
CA PRO A 409 -23.66 3.32 15.26
C PRO A 409 -22.99 4.62 14.79
N PHE A 410 -21.97 4.47 13.96
CA PHE A 410 -21.41 5.55 13.16
C PHE A 410 -22.39 5.93 12.06
N GLN A 411 -23.02 7.10 12.19
CA GLN A 411 -23.83 7.68 11.14
C GLN A 411 -22.93 8.42 10.16
N LEU A 412 -22.82 7.91 8.94
CA LEU A 412 -22.17 8.63 7.85
C LEU A 412 -23.05 9.82 7.45
N ARG A 413 -22.40 10.94 7.11
CA ARG A 413 -23.11 12.14 6.65
C ARG A 413 -23.03 12.23 5.13
N ARG A 414 -24.10 12.73 4.50
CA ARG A 414 -24.07 12.99 3.05
C ARG A 414 -22.87 13.88 2.70
N PRO A 415 -22.18 13.63 1.58
CA PRO A 415 -21.15 14.53 1.10
C PRO A 415 -21.73 15.93 0.94
N ILE A 416 -21.03 16.95 1.45
CA ILE A 416 -21.48 18.34 1.32
C ILE A 416 -21.45 18.72 -0.16
N ARG A 417 -22.64 18.80 -0.79
CA ARG A 417 -22.79 19.37 -2.13
C ARG A 417 -22.83 20.88 -2.00
N ARG A 418 -21.69 21.53 -2.27
CA ARG A 418 -21.57 22.99 -2.27
C ARG A 418 -22.19 23.57 -3.54
N LYS A 419 -22.93 24.67 -3.44
CA LYS A 419 -23.47 25.41 -4.59
C LYS A 419 -22.31 25.90 -5.48
N SER A 420 -22.56 26.06 -6.78
CA SER A 420 -21.54 26.46 -7.76
C SER A 420 -20.82 27.77 -7.37
N PHE A 421 -21.56 28.78 -6.90
CA PHE A 421 -20.98 30.03 -6.40
C PHE A 421 -20.01 29.83 -5.22
N MET A 422 -20.33 28.97 -4.26
CA MET A 422 -19.41 28.67 -3.15
C MET A 422 -18.15 27.97 -3.64
N ASN A 423 -18.25 27.07 -4.62
CA ASN A 423 -17.09 26.45 -5.23
C ASN A 423 -16.23 27.46 -5.97
N ALA A 424 -16.84 28.41 -6.68
CA ALA A 424 -16.11 29.50 -7.34
C ALA A 424 -15.38 30.38 -6.31
N ALA A 425 -16.06 30.80 -5.24
CA ALA A 425 -15.44 31.59 -4.17
C ALA A 425 -14.27 30.85 -3.51
N PHE A 426 -14.43 29.57 -3.14
CA PHE A 426 -13.32 28.77 -2.61
C PHE A 426 -12.21 28.54 -3.63
N GLY A 427 -12.54 28.43 -4.91
CA GLY A 427 -11.57 28.35 -6.01
C GLY A 427 -10.72 29.61 -6.11
N ILE A 428 -11.33 30.79 -6.00
CA ILE A 428 -10.63 32.08 -5.99
C ILE A 428 -9.74 32.18 -4.75
N ILE A 429 -10.26 31.83 -3.57
CA ILE A 429 -9.45 31.84 -2.33
C ILE A 429 -8.24 30.91 -2.50
N TYR A 430 -8.45 29.69 -2.99
CA TYR A 430 -7.36 28.74 -3.22
C TYR A 430 -6.34 29.25 -4.25
N PHE A 431 -6.81 29.88 -5.33
CA PHE A 431 -5.96 30.51 -6.33
C PHE A 431 -5.11 31.62 -5.72
N VAL A 432 -5.72 32.55 -4.97
CA VAL A 432 -4.99 33.62 -4.26
C VAL A 432 -3.97 33.02 -3.30
N THR A 433 -4.35 32.04 -2.47
CA THR A 433 -3.42 31.40 -1.53
C THR A 433 -2.26 30.71 -2.24
N PHE A 434 -2.50 30.08 -3.40
CA PHE A 434 -1.43 29.50 -4.21
C PHE A 434 -0.39 30.57 -4.61
N PHE A 435 -0.84 31.70 -5.17
CA PHE A 435 0.06 32.78 -5.56
C PHE A 435 0.74 33.45 -4.38
N VAL A 436 0.05 33.61 -3.24
CA VAL A 436 0.66 34.16 -2.02
C VAL A 436 1.74 33.21 -1.48
N SER A 437 1.44 31.90 -1.35
CA SER A 437 2.40 30.90 -0.88
C SER A 437 3.65 30.86 -1.75
N PHE A 438 3.50 30.66 -3.06
CA PHE A 438 4.64 30.56 -3.98
C PHE A 438 5.33 31.92 -4.19
N GLY A 439 4.57 33.01 -4.31
CA GLY A 439 5.09 34.36 -4.47
C GLY A 439 5.95 34.79 -3.29
N PHE A 440 5.53 34.51 -2.05
CA PHE A 440 6.35 34.78 -0.87
C PHE A 440 7.71 34.05 -0.91
N ILE A 441 7.73 32.79 -1.35
CA ILE A 441 8.96 32.02 -1.50
C ILE A 441 9.84 32.62 -2.62
N VAL A 442 9.28 32.93 -3.78
CA VAL A 442 10.00 33.55 -4.90
C VAL A 442 10.64 34.88 -4.48
N LEU A 443 9.88 35.76 -3.83
CA LEU A 443 10.38 37.05 -3.33
C LEU A 443 11.50 36.85 -2.31
N SER A 444 11.39 35.84 -1.44
CA SER A 444 12.44 35.51 -0.46
C SER A 444 13.71 35.01 -1.12
N LEU A 445 13.60 34.17 -2.15
CA LEU A 445 14.75 33.64 -2.90
C LEU A 445 15.44 34.74 -3.75
N GLN A 446 14.67 35.63 -4.35
CA GLN A 446 15.21 36.77 -5.11
C GLN A 446 16.06 37.70 -4.22
N ARG A 447 15.65 37.91 -2.96
CA ARG A 447 16.45 38.69 -1.99
C ARG A 447 17.79 38.05 -1.62
N ILE A 448 17.94 36.74 -1.85
CA ILE A 448 19.19 36.00 -1.63
C ILE A 448 19.92 35.77 -2.97
N HIS A 449 19.57 36.56 -4.01
CA HIS A 449 20.20 36.53 -5.33
C HIS A 449 20.11 35.17 -6.05
N PHE A 450 19.02 34.44 -5.88
CA PHE A 450 18.76 33.26 -6.71
C PHE A 450 18.50 33.65 -8.16
N SER A 451 19.10 32.93 -9.10
CA SER A 451 18.74 33.03 -10.53
C SER A 451 17.31 32.54 -10.76
N TRP A 452 16.63 33.02 -11.80
CA TRP A 452 15.28 32.56 -12.13
C TRP A 452 15.24 31.04 -12.41
N ILE A 453 16.32 30.48 -12.97
CA ILE A 453 16.50 29.04 -13.20
C ILE A 453 16.56 28.28 -11.87
N SER A 454 17.40 28.75 -10.94
CA SER A 454 17.51 28.16 -9.60
C SER A 454 16.19 28.25 -8.82
N ILE A 455 15.43 29.34 -8.97
CA ILE A 455 14.09 29.47 -8.34
C ILE A 455 13.15 28.39 -8.86
N ILE A 456 13.04 28.20 -10.18
CA ILE A 456 12.16 27.18 -10.75
C ILE A 456 12.54 25.78 -10.25
N ILE A 457 13.84 25.45 -10.28
CA ILE A 457 14.35 24.16 -9.80
C ILE A 457 14.08 24.00 -8.29
N PHE A 458 14.29 25.04 -7.50
CA PHE A 458 14.04 25.04 -6.06
C PHE A 458 12.56 24.77 -5.77
N LEU A 459 11.65 25.50 -6.43
CA LEU A 459 10.20 25.32 -6.24
C LEU A 459 9.73 23.91 -6.63
N PHE A 460 10.29 23.34 -7.70
CA PHE A 460 10.00 21.98 -8.12
C PHE A 460 10.38 20.96 -7.03
N PHE A 461 11.57 21.07 -6.44
CA PHE A 461 11.98 20.15 -5.39
C PHE A 461 11.35 20.44 -4.03
N LEU A 462 11.06 21.70 -3.71
CA LEU A 462 10.26 22.07 -2.54
C LEU A 462 8.90 21.37 -2.59
N ALA A 463 8.22 21.43 -3.74
CA ALA A 463 6.92 20.78 -3.93
C ALA A 463 7.04 19.25 -3.79
N LEU A 464 8.00 18.63 -4.48
CA LEU A 464 8.25 17.18 -4.40
C LEU A 464 8.54 16.71 -2.97
N VAL A 465 9.48 17.36 -2.28
CA VAL A 465 9.85 17.01 -0.90
C VAL A 465 8.69 17.26 0.06
N SER A 466 7.90 18.31 -0.15
CA SER A 466 6.72 18.58 0.67
C SER A 466 5.67 17.48 0.56
N PHE A 467 5.35 17.03 -0.66
CA PHE A 467 4.47 15.89 -0.87
C PHE A 467 5.04 14.60 -0.27
N PHE A 468 6.32 14.36 -0.49
CA PHE A 468 7.03 13.21 0.03
C PHE A 468 7.05 13.16 1.58
N SER A 469 7.12 14.31 2.23
CA SER A 469 7.06 14.42 3.69
C SER A 469 5.74 13.88 4.28
N ILE A 470 4.63 14.00 3.55
CA ILE A 470 3.34 13.44 3.96
C ILE A 470 3.39 11.92 3.84
N ARG A 471 3.98 11.42 2.76
CA ARG A 471 4.12 9.99 2.51
C ARG A 471 4.96 9.30 3.58
N ILE A 472 6.08 9.90 3.97
CA ILE A 472 6.93 9.37 5.06
C ILE A 472 6.19 9.32 6.40
N ARG A 473 5.41 10.37 6.72
CA ARG A 473 4.64 10.46 7.97
C ARG A 473 3.39 9.57 8.00
N LYS A 474 2.97 9.00 6.86
CA LYS A 474 1.79 8.13 6.77
C LYS A 474 1.84 6.98 7.79
N SER A 475 3.00 6.33 7.93
CA SER A 475 3.18 5.21 8.88
C SER A 475 2.89 5.58 10.34
N THR A 476 3.24 6.80 10.77
CA THR A 476 2.93 7.31 12.10
C THR A 476 1.46 7.70 12.22
N ARG A 477 0.91 8.35 11.18
CA ARG A 477 -0.51 8.75 11.14
C ARG A 477 -1.46 7.56 11.16
N ASP A 478 -1.06 6.43 10.58
CA ASP A 478 -1.85 5.20 10.57
C ASP A 478 -2.09 4.61 11.98
N LEU A 479 -1.35 5.05 13.00
CA LEU A 479 -1.56 4.64 14.41
C LEU A 479 -2.42 5.64 15.21
N ILE A 480 -2.82 6.74 14.60
CA ILE A 480 -3.61 7.79 15.25
C ILE A 480 -5.10 7.45 15.07
N VAL A 481 -5.76 7.15 16.18
CA VAL A 481 -7.21 6.90 16.30
C VAL A 481 -7.95 8.17 16.68
N VAL A 482 -7.29 9.05 17.45
CA VAL A 482 -7.85 10.34 17.91
C VAL A 482 -7.25 11.47 17.11
N ASP A 483 -8.07 12.18 16.35
CA ASP A 483 -7.61 13.36 15.61
C ASP A 483 -7.05 14.41 16.60
N PRO A 484 -5.86 14.97 16.34
CA PRO A 484 -5.29 16.01 17.18
C PRO A 484 -6.19 17.26 17.16
N LYS A 485 -6.25 17.97 18.29
CA LYS A 485 -6.98 19.24 18.37
C LYS A 485 -6.37 20.25 17.39
N GLU A 486 -7.22 20.86 16.57
CA GLU A 486 -6.81 21.93 15.66
C GLU A 486 -6.53 23.20 16.47
N ASN A 487 -5.36 23.80 16.23
CA ASN A 487 -4.99 25.09 16.79
C ASN A 487 -4.91 26.14 15.67
N ILE A 488 -4.98 27.43 16.02
CA ILE A 488 -4.93 28.53 15.03
C ILE A 488 -3.64 28.44 14.18
N ILE A 489 -2.50 28.12 14.79
CA ILE A 489 -1.23 27.96 14.08
C ILE A 489 -1.28 26.82 13.07
N SER A 490 -1.90 25.68 13.41
CA SER A 490 -2.02 24.57 12.46
C SER A 490 -2.92 24.93 11.29
N LEU A 491 -3.99 25.69 11.52
CA LEU A 491 -4.87 26.17 10.46
C LEU A 491 -4.13 27.07 9.45
N PHE A 492 -3.35 28.05 9.92
CA PHE A 492 -2.56 28.90 9.03
C PHE A 492 -1.47 28.11 8.28
N SER A 493 -0.75 27.23 8.98
CA SER A 493 0.25 26.37 8.36
C SER A 493 -0.38 25.50 7.27
N ASP A 494 -1.50 24.84 7.55
CA ASP A 494 -2.20 24.00 6.58
C ASP A 494 -2.69 24.82 5.38
N PHE A 495 -3.18 26.05 5.61
CA PHE A 495 -3.68 26.93 4.56
C PHE A 495 -2.59 27.27 3.52
N PHE A 496 -1.40 27.68 3.96
CA PHE A 496 -0.31 28.07 3.04
C PHE A 496 0.53 26.89 2.55
N TYR A 497 0.61 25.79 3.31
CA TYR A 497 1.39 24.61 2.93
C TYR A 497 0.64 23.69 1.96
N THR A 498 -0.69 23.67 2.01
CA THR A 498 -1.52 22.82 1.14
C THR A 498 -1.27 23.05 -0.36
N PRO A 499 -1.19 24.30 -0.88
CA PRO A 499 -0.84 24.54 -2.28
C PRO A 499 0.48 23.91 -2.72
N ILE A 500 1.51 23.96 -1.86
CA ILE A 500 2.85 23.41 -2.13
C ILE A 500 2.79 21.88 -2.21
N ILE A 501 2.10 21.26 -1.24
CA ILE A 501 1.84 19.83 -1.24
C ILE A 501 1.06 19.41 -2.48
N ALA A 502 0.02 20.14 -2.84
CA ALA A 502 -0.87 19.83 -3.96
C ALA A 502 -0.10 19.89 -5.29
N ALA A 503 0.76 20.90 -5.47
CA ALA A 503 1.69 20.96 -6.59
C ALA A 503 2.62 19.74 -6.61
N GLY A 504 3.21 19.38 -5.46
CA GLY A 504 4.07 18.21 -5.33
C GLY A 504 3.37 16.89 -5.67
N LYS A 505 2.12 16.73 -5.21
CA LYS A 505 1.27 15.58 -5.53
C LYS A 505 1.01 15.51 -7.04
N TRP A 506 0.62 16.63 -7.65
CA TRP A 506 0.36 16.71 -9.09
C TRP A 506 1.61 16.36 -9.91
N ILE A 507 2.77 16.91 -9.54
CA ILE A 507 4.05 16.58 -10.17
C ILE A 507 4.31 15.08 -10.01
N SER A 508 4.23 14.54 -8.79
CA SER A 508 4.53 13.14 -8.53
C SER A 508 3.61 12.19 -9.30
N GLU A 509 2.31 12.47 -9.42
CA GLU A 509 1.33 11.63 -10.13
C GLU A 509 1.42 11.75 -11.66
N LYS A 510 1.91 12.88 -12.18
CA LYS A 510 2.15 13.09 -13.62
C LYS A 510 3.50 12.52 -14.03
N PHE A 511 4.57 12.76 -13.27
CA PHE A 511 5.89 12.20 -13.52
C PHE A 511 5.95 10.70 -13.25
N SER A 512 5.15 10.13 -12.33
CA SER A 512 5.07 8.66 -12.20
C SER A 512 4.51 7.96 -13.44
N ARG A 513 3.77 8.68 -14.30
CA ARG A 513 3.34 8.17 -15.62
C ARG A 513 4.47 8.24 -16.64
N ILE A 514 5.42 9.16 -16.47
CA ILE A 514 6.69 9.25 -17.20
C ILE A 514 7.71 8.44 -16.40
N ASN A 515 7.44 7.15 -16.26
CA ASN A 515 8.25 6.23 -15.49
C ASN A 515 9.56 5.93 -16.25
N VAL A 516 10.27 6.93 -16.77
CA VAL A 516 11.49 6.77 -17.61
C VAL A 516 12.54 5.99 -16.84
N PHE A 517 12.70 6.25 -15.54
CA PHE A 517 13.58 5.44 -14.69
C PHE A 517 13.12 3.99 -14.61
N VAL A 518 11.83 3.74 -14.32
CA VAL A 518 11.27 2.38 -14.28
C VAL A 518 11.39 1.68 -15.64
N PHE A 519 11.14 2.37 -16.75
CA PHE A 519 11.31 1.87 -18.10
C PHE A 519 12.77 1.53 -18.40
N ILE A 520 13.72 2.40 -18.05
CA ILE A 520 15.15 2.11 -18.18
C ILE A 520 15.51 0.87 -17.35
N PHE A 521 15.05 0.79 -16.10
CA PHE A 521 15.30 -0.38 -15.26
C PHE A 521 14.69 -1.65 -15.85
N ASP A 522 13.44 -1.62 -16.29
CA ASP A 522 12.72 -2.80 -16.80
C ASP A 522 13.28 -3.28 -18.16
N PHE A 523 13.58 -2.35 -19.08
CA PHE A 523 13.94 -2.70 -20.47
C PHE A 523 15.45 -2.72 -20.72
N ILE A 524 16.20 -1.77 -20.16
CA ILE A 524 17.65 -1.66 -20.43
C ILE A 524 18.44 -2.54 -19.47
N ILE A 525 17.98 -2.71 -18.23
CA ILE A 525 18.72 -3.44 -17.20
C ILE A 525 18.10 -4.82 -16.94
N GLU A 526 16.82 -4.90 -16.61
CA GLU A 526 16.17 -6.14 -16.15
C GLU A 526 16.12 -7.19 -17.24
N ALA A 527 15.58 -6.86 -18.42
CA ALA A 527 15.41 -7.83 -19.50
C ALA A 527 16.75 -8.49 -19.93
N PRO A 528 17.84 -7.76 -20.21
CA PRO A 528 19.13 -8.39 -20.49
C PRO A 528 19.66 -9.19 -19.31
N PHE A 529 19.58 -8.65 -18.09
CA PHE A 529 20.07 -9.32 -16.88
C PHE A 529 19.38 -10.68 -16.63
N LYS A 530 18.08 -10.78 -16.92
CA LYS A 530 17.31 -12.03 -16.77
C LYS A 530 17.73 -13.09 -17.78
N ILE A 531 18.00 -12.70 -19.02
CA ILE A 531 18.54 -13.62 -20.05
C ILE A 531 19.88 -14.19 -19.59
N PHE A 532 20.79 -13.35 -19.06
CA PHE A 532 22.06 -13.82 -18.52
C PHE A 532 21.88 -14.81 -17.36
N ILE A 533 20.91 -14.57 -16.47
CA ILE A 533 20.59 -15.47 -15.37
C ILE A 533 20.09 -16.84 -15.88
N GLU A 534 19.23 -16.85 -16.89
CA GLU A 534 18.70 -18.09 -17.48
C GLU A 534 19.81 -18.92 -18.12
N ILE A 535 20.67 -18.29 -18.93
CA ILE A 535 21.83 -18.93 -19.56
C ILE A 535 22.77 -19.51 -18.49
N ALA A 536 23.05 -18.76 -17.41
CA ALA A 536 23.89 -19.24 -16.33
C ALA A 536 23.28 -20.45 -15.60
N GLU A 537 21.95 -20.57 -15.54
CA GLU A 537 21.28 -21.71 -14.94
C GLU A 537 21.32 -22.94 -15.83
N GLU A 538 21.03 -22.79 -17.13
CA GLU A 538 21.16 -23.87 -18.09
C GLU A 538 22.59 -24.41 -18.12
N TRP A 539 23.58 -23.51 -18.09
CA TRP A 539 24.99 -23.88 -17.96
C TRP A 539 25.25 -24.68 -16.67
N THR A 540 24.71 -24.23 -15.53
CA THR A 540 24.89 -24.93 -14.25
C THR A 540 24.23 -26.32 -14.26
N LYS A 541 23.04 -26.46 -14.87
CA LYS A 541 22.36 -27.75 -15.03
C LYS A 541 23.15 -28.69 -15.91
N TYR A 542 23.60 -28.20 -17.07
CA TYR A 542 24.44 -28.94 -18.01
C TYR A 542 25.73 -29.44 -17.34
N VAL A 543 26.43 -28.60 -16.58
CA VAL A 543 27.64 -29.00 -15.84
C VAL A 543 27.33 -30.08 -14.79
N LYS A 544 26.17 -30.00 -14.13
CA LYS A 544 25.75 -30.98 -13.14
C LYS A 544 25.39 -32.33 -13.78
N GLU A 545 24.64 -32.32 -14.87
CA GLU A 545 24.33 -33.51 -15.68
C GLU A 545 25.62 -34.16 -16.19
N ARG A 546 26.54 -33.37 -16.77
CA ARG A 546 27.84 -33.88 -17.23
C ARG A 546 28.69 -34.47 -16.12
N ARG A 547 28.61 -33.93 -14.91
CA ARG A 547 29.31 -34.52 -13.76
C ARG A 547 28.68 -35.84 -13.31
N GLU A 548 27.36 -35.96 -13.39
CA GLU A 548 26.63 -37.19 -13.10
C GLU A 548 26.89 -38.27 -14.16
N ASP A 549 27.12 -37.90 -15.42
CA ASP A 549 27.50 -38.83 -16.50
C ASP A 549 28.96 -39.33 -16.42
N ILE A 550 29.84 -38.61 -15.72
CA ILE A 550 31.28 -38.93 -15.59
C ILE A 550 31.56 -39.86 -14.37
N VAL A 551 30.61 -39.97 -13.44
CA VAL A 551 30.69 -40.81 -12.22
C VAL A 551 29.88 -42.08 -12.43
#